data_AF-A0A369QZ08-F1
#
_entry.id   AF-A0A369QZ08-F1
#
_cell.length_a   1.000
_cell.length_b   1.000
_cell.length_c   1.000
_cell.angle_alpha   90.00
_cell.angle_beta   90.00
_cell.angle_gamma   90.00
#
_symmetry.space_group_name_H-M   'P 1'
#
loop_
_entity.id
_entity.type
_entity.pdbx_description
1 polymer ?
#
loop_
_entity_poly.entity_id
_entity_poly.type
_entity_poly.pdbx_seq_one_letter_code
_entity_poly.pdbx_strand_id
1 'polypeptide(L)'
;MATEATRIAVYAGTFDSQPLVFAHLEDAMPGLDLAEVEVIMGDPRARLAHHFETDLAQALEDALGLHTTCVLIFPEAVPEGRLLPDRSDRLTGLGVHRGVRHRPGPGGIVPE
;
A
#
# COMPACT_ATOMS: atom_id res chain seq x y z
N MET A 1 -17.66 11.57 1.46
CA MET A 1 -16.69 10.50 1.13
C MET A 1 -16.74 9.50 2.26
N ALA A 2 -16.99 8.22 1.99
CA ALA A 2 -16.98 7.19 3.03
C ALA A 2 -15.55 6.73 3.22
N THR A 3 -15.00 6.95 4.41
CA THR A 3 -13.70 6.41 4.82
C THR A 3 -13.94 5.05 5.47
N GLU A 4 -13.44 3.99 4.85
CA GLU A 4 -13.51 2.66 5.43
C GLU A 4 -12.19 2.33 6.13
N ALA A 5 -12.28 1.92 7.40
CA ALA A 5 -11.12 1.47 8.14
C ALA A 5 -10.67 0.11 7.61
N THR A 6 -9.42 0.02 7.17
CA THR A 6 -8.86 -1.20 6.58
C THR A 6 -7.45 -1.47 7.12
N ARG A 7 -6.91 -2.65 6.81
CA ARG A 7 -5.57 -3.08 7.23
C ARG A 7 -4.66 -3.11 6.02
N ILE A 8 -3.80 -2.10 5.91
CA ILE A 8 -2.92 -1.91 4.76
C ILE A 8 -1.54 -2.48 5.14
N ALA A 9 -1.05 -3.43 4.36
CA ALA A 9 0.31 -3.92 4.50
C ALA A 9 1.26 -2.94 3.82
N VAL A 10 2.27 -2.47 4.55
CA VAL A 10 3.21 -1.46 4.07
C VAL A 10 4.55 -2.13 3.80
N TYR A 11 5.08 -1.89 2.61
CA TYR A 11 6.39 -2.38 2.18
C TYR A 11 7.27 -1.21 1.75
N ALA A 12 8.54 -1.27 2.15
CA ALA A 12 9.55 -0.31 1.76
C ALA A 12 10.58 -0.98 0.85
N GLY A 13 10.95 -0.31 -0.24
CA GLY A 13 11.94 -0.81 -1.17
C GLY A 13 12.57 0.28 -2.00
N THR A 14 13.44 -0.11 -2.91
CA THR A 14 14.11 0.83 -3.81
C THR A 14 13.95 0.32 -5.23
N PHE A 15 13.19 1.07 -6.02
CA PHE A 15 12.93 0.74 -7.42
C PHE A 15 13.19 1.95 -8.30
N ASP A 16 13.59 1.67 -9.53
CA ASP A 16 13.86 2.68 -10.56
C ASP A 16 12.56 3.23 -11.17
N SER A 17 11.49 2.43 -11.15
CA SER A 17 10.23 2.75 -11.82
C SER A 17 9.07 1.91 -11.27
N GLN A 18 7.89 2.51 -11.23
CA GLN A 18 6.64 1.87 -10.80
C GLN A 18 6.33 0.53 -11.52
N PRO A 19 6.48 0.40 -12.86
CA PRO A 19 6.30 -0.90 -13.52
C PRO A 19 7.25 -2.00 -13.02
N LEU A 20 8.46 -1.66 -12.57
CA LEU A 20 9.39 -2.66 -11.99
C LEU A 20 8.91 -3.13 -10.62
N VAL A 21 8.23 -2.26 -9.87
CA VAL A 21 7.60 -2.64 -8.60
C VAL A 21 6.51 -3.66 -8.87
N PHE A 22 5.61 -3.38 -9.79
CA PHE A 22 4.53 -4.30 -10.14
C PHE A 22 5.05 -5.64 -10.68
N ALA A 23 6.04 -5.63 -11.58
CA ALA A 23 6.66 -6.86 -12.07
C ALA A 23 7.29 -7.68 -10.93
N HIS A 24 7.93 -7.02 -9.96
CA HIS A 24 8.47 -7.70 -8.78
C HIS A 24 7.38 -8.22 -7.85
N LEU A 25 6.28 -7.49 -7.68
CA LEU A 25 5.13 -7.95 -6.88
C LEU A 25 4.48 -9.18 -7.52
N GLU A 26 4.34 -9.23 -8.84
CA GLU A 26 3.81 -10.42 -9.53
C GLU A 26 4.73 -11.64 -9.38
N ASP A 27 6.05 -11.43 -9.41
CA ASP A 27 7.04 -12.50 -9.22
C ASP A 27 7.10 -13.00 -7.77
N ALA A 28 7.20 -12.07 -6.81
CA ALA A 28 7.29 -12.38 -5.39
C ALA A 28 5.96 -12.84 -4.78
N MET A 29 4.84 -12.34 -5.30
CA MET A 29 3.48 -12.56 -4.80
C MET A 29 2.52 -12.86 -5.96
N PRO A 30 2.66 -14.03 -6.63
CA PRO A 30 1.91 -14.33 -7.84
C PRO A 30 0.41 -14.45 -7.58
N GLY A 31 -0.43 -13.64 -8.22
CA GLY A 31 -1.88 -13.62 -8.00
C GLY A 31 -2.35 -12.56 -7.00
N LEU A 32 -1.49 -11.60 -6.65
CA LEU A 32 -1.88 -10.35 -6.01
C LEU A 32 -2.64 -9.46 -7.01
N ASP A 33 -3.74 -8.85 -6.57
CA ASP A 33 -4.45 -7.89 -7.42
C ASP A 33 -3.75 -6.52 -7.38
N LEU A 34 -3.01 -6.22 -8.45
CA LEU A 34 -2.22 -4.99 -8.54
C LEU A 34 -3.10 -3.72 -8.65
N ALA A 35 -4.38 -3.84 -9.00
CA ALA A 35 -5.28 -2.68 -9.05
C ALA A 35 -5.61 -2.18 -7.63
N GLU A 36 -5.56 -3.08 -6.66
CA GLU A 36 -5.73 -2.80 -5.24
C GLU A 36 -4.39 -2.58 -4.52
N VAL A 37 -3.30 -2.30 -5.26
CA VAL A 37 -2.00 -1.94 -4.71
C VAL A 37 -1.65 -0.51 -5.09
N GLU A 38 -1.26 0.29 -4.09
CA GLU A 38 -0.75 1.63 -4.33
C GLU A 38 0.77 1.67 -4.20
N VAL A 39 1.45 2.14 -5.25
CA VAL A 39 2.91 2.30 -5.28
C VAL A 39 3.22 3.79 -5.25
N ILE A 40 4.03 4.19 -4.27
CA ILE A 40 4.45 5.56 -4.05
C ILE A 40 5.96 5.63 -4.22
N MET A 41 6.41 6.36 -5.24
CA MET A 41 7.84 6.63 -5.47
C MET A 41 8.17 8.06 -5.02
N GLY A 42 9.32 8.23 -4.37
CA GLY A 42 9.75 9.52 -3.84
C GLY A 42 9.26 9.72 -2.42
N ASP A 43 8.62 10.86 -2.14
CA ASP A 43 8.22 11.27 -0.80
C ASP A 43 6.84 10.68 -0.43
N PRO A 44 6.77 9.66 0.44
CA PRO A 44 5.49 9.02 0.74
C PRO A 44 4.70 9.76 1.80
N ARG A 45 5.25 10.79 2.44
CA ARG A 45 4.64 11.47 3.59
C ARG A 45 3.23 11.97 3.29
N ALA A 46 3.07 12.66 2.17
CA ALA A 46 1.78 13.24 1.76
C ALA A 46 0.71 12.16 1.50
N ARG A 47 1.12 11.01 0.95
CA ARG A 47 0.23 9.88 0.67
C ARG A 47 -0.05 9.06 1.92
N LEU A 48 0.96 8.79 2.74
CA LEU A 48 0.81 8.11 4.03
C LEU A 48 -0.13 8.90 4.94
N ALA A 49 0.02 10.22 5.04
CA ALA A 49 -0.88 11.07 5.82
C ALA A 49 -2.33 11.08 5.29
N HIS A 50 -2.56 10.63 4.05
CA HIS A 50 -3.90 10.49 3.49
C HIS A 50 -4.59 9.19 3.95
N HIS A 51 -3.80 8.15 4.21
CA HIS A 51 -4.27 6.82 4.58
C HIS A 51 -4.10 6.50 6.07
N PHE A 52 -3.15 7.11 6.75
CA PHE A 52 -2.78 6.81 8.12
C PHE A 52 -2.81 8.08 8.96
N GLU A 53 -2.96 7.89 10.27
CA GLU A 53 -2.81 9.00 11.22
C GLU A 53 -1.38 9.56 11.18
N THR A 54 -1.23 10.84 11.51
CA THR A 54 0.06 11.55 11.42
C THR A 54 1.20 10.85 12.16
N ASP A 55 0.93 10.30 13.35
CA ASP A 55 1.92 9.59 14.16
C ASP A 55 2.43 8.33 13.45
N LEU A 56 1.50 7.53 12.91
CA LEU A 56 1.81 6.32 12.16
C LEU A 56 2.48 6.63 10.83
N ALA A 57 2.02 7.66 10.12
CA ALA A 57 2.65 8.11 8.88
C ALA A 57 4.11 8.52 9.11
N GLN A 58 4.41 9.19 10.25
CA GLN A 58 5.76 9.55 10.63
C GLN A 58 6.61 8.34 11.02
N ALA A 59 6.05 7.37 11.76
CA ALA A 59 6.75 6.13 12.08
C ALA A 59 7.06 5.30 10.81
N LEU A 60 6.16 5.29 9.83
CA LEU A 60 6.37 4.63 8.55
C LEU A 60 7.41 5.37 7.68
N GLU A 61 7.42 6.71 7.70
CA GLU A 61 8.44 7.53 7.04
C GLU A 61 9.84 7.23 7.63
N ASP A 62 9.96 7.19 8.96
CA ASP A 62 11.21 6.86 9.65
C ASP A 62 11.67 5.42 9.32
N ALA A 63 10.72 4.48 9.30
CA ALA A 63 11.00 3.08 8.96
C ALA A 63 11.34 2.86 7.47
N LEU A 64 10.81 3.72 6.58
CA LEU A 64 11.19 3.76 5.17
C LEU A 64 12.68 4.11 5.03
N GLY A 65 13.17 5.05 5.85
CA GLY A 65 14.57 5.42 5.95
C GLY A 65 15.17 5.86 4.60
N LEU A 66 16.00 5.01 4.00
CA LEU A 66 16.68 5.26 2.72
C LEU A 66 15.95 4.68 1.50
N HIS A 67 14.84 3.96 1.72
CA HIS A 67 14.04 3.41 0.65
C HIS A 67 13.31 4.53 -0.10
N THR A 68 13.38 4.52 -1.42
CA THR A 68 12.76 5.55 -2.28
C THR A 68 11.37 5.17 -2.76
N THR A 69 10.91 3.96 -2.41
CA THR A 69 9.65 3.40 -2.86
C THR A 69 8.89 2.81 -1.68
N CYS A 70 7.64 3.22 -1.52
CA CYS A 70 6.69 2.68 -0.57
C CYS A 70 5.56 1.98 -1.32
N VAL A 71 5.18 0.79 -0.90
CA VAL A 71 4.10 0.00 -1.49
C VAL A 71 3.07 -0.29 -0.43
N LEU A 72 1.82 0.05 -0.73
CA LEU A 72 0.65 -0.13 0.11
C LEU A 72 -0.21 -1.23 -0.50
N ILE A 73 -0.25 -2.38 0.15
CA ILE A 73 -1.03 -3.53 -0.29
C ILE A 73 -2.29 -3.59 0.57
N PHE A 74 -3.44 -3.41 -0.06
CA PHE A 74 -4.73 -3.49 0.62
C PHE A 74 -5.11 -4.97 0.82
N PRO A 75 -5.92 -5.30 1.84
CA PRO A 75 -6.26 -6.70 2.10
C PRO A 75 -7.12 -7.28 0.97
N GLU A 76 -7.81 -6.43 0.22
CA GLU A 76 -8.58 -6.79 -0.99
C GLU A 76 -7.69 -7.20 -2.16
N ALA A 77 -6.43 -6.76 -2.16
CA ALA A 77 -5.43 -7.19 -3.14
C ALA A 77 -4.97 -8.65 -2.89
N VAL A 78 -5.13 -9.12 -1.66
CA VAL A 78 -4.63 -10.42 -1.22
C VAL A 78 -5.74 -11.45 -1.38
N PRO A 79 -5.56 -12.50 -2.19
CA PRO A 79 -6.56 -13.55 -2.30
C PRO A 79 -6.78 -14.24 -0.95
N GLU A 80 -8.03 -14.62 -0.67
CA GLU A 80 -8.42 -15.26 0.59
C GLU A 80 -7.52 -16.46 0.93
N GLY A 81 -7.04 -16.50 2.17
CA GLY A 81 -6.17 -17.57 2.66
C GLY A 81 -4.69 -17.42 2.30
N ARG A 82 -4.29 -16.34 1.65
CA ARG A 82 -2.88 -16.06 1.34
C ARG A 82 -2.25 -15.11 2.36
N LEU A 83 -1.04 -15.46 2.78
CA LEU A 83 -0.19 -14.61 3.59
C LEU A 83 0.81 -13.89 2.69
N LEU A 84 0.96 -12.59 2.88
CA LEU A 84 2.01 -11.82 2.25
C LEU A 84 3.33 -12.09 2.97
N PRO A 85 4.46 -12.26 2.25
CA PRO A 85 5.76 -12.42 2.87
C PRO A 85 6.17 -11.14 3.61
N ASP A 86 6.80 -11.26 4.79
CA ASP A 86 7.30 -10.10 5.55
C ASP A 86 8.52 -9.45 4.90
N ARG A 87 9.25 -10.16 4.03
CA ARG A 87 10.34 -9.63 3.22
C ARG A 87 10.42 -10.33 1.87
N SER A 88 10.85 -9.58 0.87
CA SER A 88 11.24 -10.04 -0.45
C SER A 88 12.63 -9.53 -0.78
N ASP A 89 13.19 -9.96 -1.91
CA ASP A 89 14.57 -9.62 -2.33
C ASP A 89 14.84 -8.09 -2.35
N ARG A 90 13.81 -7.30 -2.70
CA ARG A 90 13.88 -5.83 -2.82
C ARG A 90 12.87 -5.05 -1.98
N LEU A 91 11.99 -5.75 -1.26
CA LEU A 91 10.93 -5.16 -0.45
C LEU A 91 11.06 -5.65 1.00
N THR A 92 11.04 -4.72 1.93
CA THR A 92 10.96 -4.99 3.36
C THR A 92 9.55 -4.67 3.83
N GLY A 93 8.82 -5.65 4.34
CA GLY A 93 7.55 -5.43 5.00
C GLY A 93 7.77 -4.67 6.32
N LEU A 94 7.17 -3.50 6.41
CA LEU A 94 7.10 -2.69 7.63
C LEU A 94 5.95 -3.15 8.55
N GLY A 95 5.18 -4.14 8.11
CA GLY A 95 4.05 -4.71 8.83
C GLY A 95 2.69 -4.25 8.28
N VAL A 96 1.64 -4.75 8.92
CA VAL A 96 0.25 -4.43 8.58
C VAL A 96 -0.28 -3.40 9.54
N HIS A 97 -0.69 -2.26 9.00
CA HIS A 97 -1.11 -1.10 9.78
C HIS A 97 -2.56 -0.74 9.49
N ARG A 98 -3.26 -0.22 10.49
CA ARG A 98 -4.65 0.20 10.32
C ARG A 98 -4.66 1.57 9.65
N GLY A 99 -5.23 1.62 8.46
CA GLY A 99 -5.40 2.86 7.69
C GLY A 99 -6.86 3.07 7.30
N VAL A 100 -7.08 4.10 6.49
CA VAL A 100 -8.36 4.43 5.87
C VAL A 100 -8.24 4.35 4.36
N ARG A 101 -9.20 3.67 3.74
CA ARG A 101 -9.38 3.70 2.29
C ARG A 101 -10.46 4.70 1.97
N HIS A 102 -10.11 5.70 1.16
CA HIS A 102 -11.08 6.62 0.57
C HIS A 102 -11.63 5.96 -0.68
N ARG A 103 -12.61 5.06 -0.51
CA ARG A 103 -13.34 4.54 -1.66
C ARG A 103 -14.29 5.65 -2.13
N PRO A 104 -14.31 6.02 -3.43
CA PRO A 104 -15.49 6.69 -3.95
C PRO A 104 -16.65 5.75 -3.69
N GLY A 105 -17.55 6.11 -2.78
CA GLY A 105 -18.68 5.25 -2.41
C GLY A 105 -19.38 4.73 -3.67
N PRO A 106 -19.95 3.51 -3.66
CA PRO A 106 -20.70 3.00 -4.80
C PRO A 106 -21.71 4.08 -5.19
N GLY A 107 -21.65 4.47 -6.47
CA GLY A 107 -22.25 5.67 -7.05
C GLY A 107 -23.34 6.33 -6.21
N GLY A 108 -23.14 7.61 -5.91
CA GLY A 108 -24.29 8.50 -5.75
C GLY A 108 -25.14 8.37 -7.00
N ILE A 109 -26.19 7.55 -6.94
CA ILE A 109 -27.32 7.72 -7.83
C ILE A 109 -27.82 9.14 -7.55
N VAL A 110 -27.68 10.01 -8.53
CA VAL A 110 -28.42 11.26 -8.58
C VAL A 110 -29.81 10.89 -9.10
N PRO A 111 -30.88 10.97 -8.30
CA PRO A 111 -32.22 10.98 -8.86
C PRO A 111 -32.46 12.38 -9.43
N GLU A 112 -32.77 12.45 -10.74
CA GLU A 112 -33.39 13.63 -11.36
C GLU A 112 -34.84 13.81 -10.90
#